data_AF-A0A378VY82-F1
#
_entry.id   AF-A0A378VY82-F1
#
_cell.length_a   1.000
_cell.length_b   1.000
_cell.length_c   1.000
_cell.angle_alpha   90.00
_cell.angle_beta   90.00
_cell.angle_gamma   90.00
#
_symmetry.space_group_name_H-M   'P 1'
#
loop_
_entity.id
_entity.type
_entity.pdbx_description
1 polymer ?
#
loop_
_entity_poly.entity_id
_entity_poly.type
_entity_poly.pdbx_seq_one_letter_code
_entity_poly.pdbx_strand_id
1 'polypeptide(L)'
;MIHQRFNVEAIEGIPAGKLPEAVAYVHALTLHTGLTGEVLDREPLPAPQPALPISGNALYDLAVAVSYGARAIQMGRDVSLPLKQLGCKQAVTMWTVWAETRSRLKAAANALEALSAHADAEHAEKIRPILPEIRNLSAV
;
A
#
# COMPACT_ATOMS: atom_id res chain seq x y z
N MET A 1 20.13 -26.35 9.10
CA MET A 1 18.98 -25.44 9.09
C MET A 1 17.64 -26.16 8.92
N ILE A 2 17.34 -26.77 7.77
CA ILE A 2 16.06 -27.50 7.58
C ILE A 2 16.00 -28.77 8.44
N HIS A 3 17.03 -29.61 8.41
CA HIS A 3 17.08 -30.85 9.22
C HIS A 3 16.98 -30.56 10.73
N GLN A 4 17.60 -29.47 11.21
CA GLN A 4 17.47 -28.98 12.59
C GLN A 4 16.04 -28.57 12.95
N ARG A 5 15.32 -27.88 12.06
CA ARG A 5 13.91 -27.50 12.26
C ARG A 5 12.99 -28.71 12.42
N PHE A 6 13.25 -29.79 11.69
CA PHE A 6 12.49 -31.03 11.76
C PHE A 6 13.08 -32.04 12.75
N ASN A 7 14.09 -31.64 13.53
CA ASN A 7 14.78 -32.46 14.53
C ASN A 7 15.31 -33.79 13.97
N VAL A 8 15.93 -33.75 12.79
CA VAL A 8 16.55 -34.90 12.13
C VAL A 8 18.01 -34.61 11.84
N GLU A 9 18.85 -35.65 11.81
CA GLU A 9 20.30 -35.52 11.57
C GLU A 9 20.62 -35.10 10.13
N ALA A 10 19.80 -35.51 9.17
CA ALA A 10 19.95 -35.20 7.75
C ALA A 10 18.60 -34.94 7.08
N ILE A 11 18.59 -34.28 5.92
CA ILE A 11 17.35 -33.89 5.22
C ILE A 11 16.57 -35.13 4.75
N GLU A 12 17.30 -36.19 4.41
CA GLU A 12 16.79 -37.51 4.04
C GLU A 12 16.00 -38.17 5.18
N GLY A 13 16.20 -37.72 6.42
CA GLY A 13 15.46 -38.18 7.59
C GLY A 13 14.07 -37.55 7.75
N ILE A 14 13.71 -36.54 6.94
CA ILE A 14 12.40 -35.89 7.04
C ILE A 14 11.29 -36.86 6.58
N PRO A 15 10.28 -37.14 7.43
CA PRO A 15 9.17 -38.01 7.06
C PRO A 15 8.44 -37.50 5.82
N ALA A 16 8.00 -38.41 4.93
CA ALA A 16 7.33 -38.05 3.68
C ALA A 16 6.11 -37.11 3.87
N GLY A 17 5.33 -37.32 4.93
CA GLY A 17 4.19 -36.46 5.28
C GLY A 17 4.56 -35.05 5.72
N LYS A 18 5.84 -34.79 6.00
CA LYS A 18 6.39 -33.49 6.41
C LYS A 18 7.14 -32.77 5.29
N LEU A 19 7.29 -33.39 4.11
CA LEU A 19 7.93 -32.77 2.96
C LEU A 19 7.21 -31.49 2.47
N PRO A 20 5.87 -31.42 2.42
CA PRO A 20 5.20 -30.17 2.03
C PRO A 20 5.52 -28.99 2.97
N GLU A 21 5.61 -29.27 4.27
CA GLU A 21 5.96 -28.29 5.31
C GLU A 21 7.43 -27.85 5.17
N ALA A 22 8.33 -28.78 4.85
CA ALA A 22 9.74 -28.49 4.60
C ALA A 22 9.94 -27.61 3.36
N VAL A 23 9.21 -27.89 2.27
CA VAL A 23 9.24 -27.09 1.03
C VAL A 23 8.73 -25.67 1.28
N ALA A 24 7.62 -25.53 2.00
CA ALA A 24 7.07 -24.21 2.36
C ALA A 24 8.06 -23.41 3.22
N TYR A 25 8.74 -24.06 4.16
CA TYR A 25 9.75 -23.43 5.00
C TYR A 25 10.95 -22.94 4.20
N VAL A 26 11.46 -23.76 3.26
CA VAL A 26 12.54 -23.34 2.35
C VAL A 26 12.10 -22.16 1.48
N HIS A 27 10.90 -22.22 0.93
CA HIS A 27 10.35 -21.14 0.10
C HIS A 27 10.29 -19.81 0.87
N ALA A 28 9.83 -19.84 2.13
CA ALA A 28 9.81 -18.68 3.01
C ALA A 28 11.23 -18.15 3.31
N LEU A 29 12.19 -19.04 3.57
CA LEU A 29 13.58 -18.66 3.82
C LEU A 29 14.24 -18.00 2.60
N THR A 30 13.93 -18.50 1.40
CA THR A 30 14.46 -17.95 0.14
C THR A 30 13.83 -16.61 -0.20
N LEU A 31 12.52 -16.44 0.00
CA LEU A 31 11.81 -15.20 -0.36
C LEU A 31 12.00 -14.07 0.66
N HIS A 32 12.07 -14.39 1.96
CA HIS A 32 11.99 -13.36 3.01
C HIS A 32 13.30 -13.08 3.72
N THR A 33 14.25 -14.04 3.74
CA THR A 33 15.49 -13.91 4.53
C THR A 33 16.77 -13.98 3.72
N GLY A 34 16.71 -14.25 2.41
CA GLY A 34 17.89 -14.18 1.53
C GLY A 34 19.10 -14.99 2.01
N LEU A 35 18.92 -16.28 2.39
CA LEU A 35 19.99 -17.26 2.68
C LEU A 35 21.25 -16.75 3.43
N THR A 36 21.15 -15.73 4.27
CA THR A 36 22.20 -15.37 5.23
C THR A 36 22.01 -16.24 6.47
N GLY A 37 22.98 -17.11 6.74
CA GLY A 37 22.95 -18.10 7.83
C GLY A 37 23.00 -17.49 9.22
N GLU A 38 22.00 -16.71 9.62
CA GLU A 38 21.81 -16.27 11.00
C GLU A 38 20.99 -17.28 11.80
N VAL A 39 21.47 -17.50 13.03
CA VAL A 39 21.09 -18.52 14.01
C VAL A 39 19.66 -18.35 14.53
N LEU A 40 19.04 -19.48 14.91
CA LEU A 40 17.66 -19.71 15.37
C LEU A 40 17.27 -19.06 16.73
N ASP A 41 17.96 -18.02 17.20
CA ASP A 41 17.64 -17.34 18.48
C ASP A 41 16.79 -16.07 18.30
N ARG A 42 16.34 -15.77 17.08
CA ARG A 42 15.40 -14.67 16.83
C ARG A 42 13.97 -15.18 17.07
N GLU A 43 13.20 -14.47 17.90
CA GLU A 43 11.77 -14.73 18.13
C GLU A 43 11.05 -15.06 16.81
N PRO A 44 10.02 -15.94 16.83
CA PRO A 44 9.29 -16.30 15.63
C PRO A 44 8.86 -15.03 14.89
N LEU A 45 9.28 -14.91 13.63
CA LEU A 45 8.80 -13.83 12.77
C LEU A 45 7.26 -13.82 12.85
N PRO A 46 6.64 -12.64 13.05
CA PRO A 46 5.19 -12.54 13.11
C PRO A 46 4.57 -13.22 11.90
N ALA A 47 3.44 -13.89 12.12
CA ALA A 47 2.72 -14.60 11.06
C ALA A 47 2.58 -13.70 9.83
N PRO A 48 2.77 -14.22 8.60
CA PRO A 48 2.68 -13.42 7.39
C PRO A 48 1.36 -12.66 7.40
N GLN A 49 1.45 -11.33 7.36
CA GLN A 49 0.24 -10.52 7.22
C GLN A 49 -0.45 -10.92 5.91
N PRO A 50 -1.80 -10.95 5.87
CA PRO A 50 -2.51 -11.27 4.65
C PRO A 50 -2.03 -10.34 3.54
N ALA A 51 -1.47 -10.91 2.48
CA ALA A 51 -1.05 -10.12 1.34
C ALA A 51 -2.26 -9.37 0.77
N LEU A 52 -2.12 -8.06 0.58
CA LEU A 52 -3.14 -7.28 -0.09
C LEU A 52 -3.45 -7.90 -1.46
N PRO A 53 -4.72 -7.88 -1.91
CA PRO A 53 -5.09 -8.34 -3.24
C PRO A 53 -4.60 -7.41 -4.37
N ILE A 54 -3.73 -6.44 -4.06
CA ILE A 54 -3.12 -5.47 -4.97
C ILE A 54 -1.62 -5.41 -4.67
N SER A 55 -0.80 -5.20 -5.70
CA SER A 55 0.64 -5.02 -5.52
C SER A 55 0.96 -3.67 -4.88
N GLY A 56 2.13 -3.56 -4.24
CA GLY A 56 2.63 -2.29 -3.68
C GLY A 56 2.70 -1.19 -4.74
N ASN A 57 3.18 -1.50 -5.95
CA ASN A 57 3.20 -0.57 -7.08
C ASN A 57 1.79 -0.11 -7.48
N ALA A 58 0.82 -1.03 -7.59
CA ALA A 58 -0.56 -0.66 -7.92
C ALA A 58 -1.20 0.23 -6.83
N LEU A 59 -0.89 -0.03 -5.56
CA LEU A 59 -1.33 0.82 -4.45
C LEU A 59 -0.68 2.22 -4.52
N TYR A 60 0.61 2.29 -4.84
CA TYR A 60 1.32 3.55 -5.04
C TYR A 60 0.74 4.34 -6.22
N ASP A 61 0.53 3.70 -7.37
CA ASP A 61 -0.08 4.33 -8.55
C ASP A 61 -1.48 4.86 -8.25
N LEU A 62 -2.26 4.12 -7.45
CA LEU A 62 -3.57 4.57 -6.98
C LEU A 62 -3.45 5.82 -6.09
N ALA A 63 -2.49 5.84 -5.15
CA ALA A 63 -2.25 7.01 -4.31
C ALA A 63 -1.87 8.25 -5.14
N VAL A 64 -0.99 8.07 -6.14
CA VAL A 64 -0.58 9.11 -7.08
C VAL A 64 -1.78 9.61 -7.90
N ALA A 65 -2.60 8.71 -8.44
CA ALA A 65 -3.79 9.06 -9.21
C ALA A 65 -4.80 9.87 -8.38
N VAL A 66 -5.03 9.48 -7.12
CA VAL A 66 -5.90 10.23 -6.20
C VAL A 66 -5.33 11.62 -5.90
N SER A 67 -4.02 11.75 -5.69
CA SER A 67 -3.38 13.07 -5.49
C SER A 67 -3.51 13.98 -6.70
N TYR A 68 -3.21 13.48 -7.91
CA TYR A 68 -3.39 14.27 -9.13
C TYR A 68 -4.85 14.64 -9.38
N GLY A 69 -5.79 13.72 -9.12
CA GLY A 69 -7.23 14.00 -9.21
C GLY A 69 -7.65 15.12 -8.24
N ALA A 70 -7.21 15.04 -6.98
CA ALA A 70 -7.47 16.09 -5.99
C ALA A 70 -6.90 17.44 -6.43
N ARG A 71 -5.67 17.47 -6.96
CA ARG A 71 -5.01 18.68 -7.47
C ARG A 71 -5.73 19.25 -8.69
N ALA A 72 -6.19 18.41 -9.62
CA ALA A 72 -6.97 18.85 -10.79
C ALA A 72 -8.29 19.51 -10.37
N ILE A 73 -8.98 18.96 -9.36
CA ILE A 73 -10.21 19.55 -8.83
C ILE A 73 -9.91 20.90 -8.17
N GLN A 74 -8.83 21.01 -7.39
CA GLN A 74 -8.40 22.28 -6.80
C GLN A 74 -8.11 23.33 -7.87
N MET A 75 -7.34 22.99 -8.92
CA MET A 75 -7.07 23.91 -10.02
C MET A 75 -8.37 24.36 -10.70
N GLY A 76 -9.33 23.46 -10.90
CA GLY A 76 -10.66 23.79 -11.42
C GLY A 76 -11.40 24.80 -10.53
N ARG A 77 -11.36 24.63 -9.22
CA ARG A 77 -11.91 25.59 -8.25
C ARG A 77 -11.24 26.96 -8.40
N ASP A 78 -9.91 27.00 -8.45
CA ASP A 78 -9.14 28.26 -8.50
C ASP A 78 -9.44 29.08 -9.76
N VAL A 79 -9.64 28.41 -10.90
CA VAL A 79 -9.97 29.07 -12.18
C VAL A 79 -11.47 29.29 -12.40
N SER A 80 -12.33 28.74 -11.54
CA SER A 80 -13.79 28.78 -11.73
C SER A 80 -14.34 30.21 -11.77
N LEU A 81 -13.91 31.09 -10.86
CA LEU A 81 -14.42 32.46 -10.82
C LEU A 81 -14.02 33.28 -12.07
N PRO A 82 -12.74 33.31 -12.51
CA PRO A 82 -12.36 33.92 -13.77
C PRO A 82 -13.15 33.37 -14.97
N LEU A 83 -13.30 32.05 -15.08
CA LEU A 83 -14.04 31.44 -16.19
C LEU A 83 -15.52 31.81 -16.18
N LYS A 84 -16.14 31.94 -15.00
CA LYS A 84 -17.52 32.40 -14.86
C LYS A 84 -17.69 33.83 -15.38
N GLN A 85 -16.73 34.71 -15.09
CA GLN A 85 -16.74 36.10 -15.59
C GLN A 85 -16.61 36.17 -17.12
N LEU A 86 -15.94 35.19 -17.73
CA LEU A 86 -15.82 35.04 -19.19
C LEU A 86 -17.03 34.33 -19.84
N GLY A 87 -18.07 33.99 -19.06
CA GLY A 87 -19.28 33.34 -19.58
C GLY A 87 -19.15 31.82 -19.81
N CYS A 88 -18.11 31.17 -19.27
CA CYS A 88 -17.96 29.72 -19.34
C CYS A 88 -19.05 29.02 -18.50
N LYS A 89 -19.90 28.22 -19.13
CA LYS A 89 -21.02 27.52 -18.47
C LYS A 89 -20.53 26.50 -17.44
N GLN A 90 -19.39 25.87 -17.70
CA GLN A 90 -18.79 24.84 -16.84
C GLN A 90 -18.15 25.39 -15.57
N ALA A 91 -17.95 26.71 -15.48
CA ALA A 91 -17.27 27.35 -14.36
C ALA A 91 -17.96 27.08 -13.01
N VAL A 92 -19.30 27.09 -12.99
CA VAL A 92 -20.07 26.76 -11.77
C VAL A 92 -19.87 25.31 -11.37
N THR A 93 -19.78 24.40 -12.34
CA THR A 93 -19.49 22.98 -12.10
C THR A 93 -18.09 22.78 -11.54
N MET A 94 -17.08 23.48 -12.06
CA MET A 94 -15.71 23.42 -11.54
C MET A 94 -15.61 23.85 -10.06
N TRP A 95 -16.42 24.83 -9.64
CA TRP A 95 -16.51 25.24 -8.24
C TRP A 95 -17.24 24.21 -7.36
N THR A 96 -18.33 23.62 -7.84
CA THR A 96 -19.19 22.71 -7.06
C THR A 96 -18.58 21.32 -6.90
N VAL A 97 -17.92 20.80 -7.94
CA VAL A 97 -17.22 19.50 -7.90
C VAL A 97 -16.19 19.47 -6.78
N TRP A 98 -15.52 20.58 -6.49
CA TRP A 98 -14.63 20.68 -5.33
C TRP A 98 -15.33 20.34 -4.01
N ALA A 99 -16.44 21.02 -3.71
CA ALA A 99 -17.18 20.80 -2.48
C ALA A 99 -17.76 19.38 -2.39
N GLU A 100 -18.25 18.85 -3.52
CA GLU A 100 -18.89 17.53 -3.60
C GLU A 100 -17.89 16.36 -3.47
N THR A 101 -16.64 16.56 -3.85
CA THR A 101 -15.60 15.51 -3.83
C THR A 101 -14.83 15.46 -2.52
N ARG A 102 -14.93 16.49 -1.67
CA ARG A 102 -14.21 16.61 -0.40
C ARG A 102 -14.32 15.38 0.51
N SER A 103 -15.55 14.91 0.75
CA SER A 103 -15.79 13.74 1.61
C SER A 103 -15.20 12.46 1.02
N ARG A 104 -15.22 12.34 -0.32
CA ARG A 104 -14.64 11.22 -1.07
C ARG A 104 -13.11 11.24 -1.00
N LEU A 105 -12.48 12.42 -1.11
CA LEU A 105 -11.03 12.56 -0.94
C LEU A 105 -10.58 12.20 0.48
N LYS A 106 -11.34 12.60 1.50
CA LYS A 106 -11.08 12.19 2.88
C LYS A 106 -11.18 10.67 3.06
N ALA A 107 -12.24 10.06 2.51
CA ALA A 107 -12.42 8.61 2.56
C ALA A 107 -11.29 7.88 1.80
N ALA A 108 -10.88 8.39 0.64
CA ALA A 108 -9.77 7.85 -0.14
C ALA A 108 -8.44 7.92 0.61
N ALA A 109 -8.13 9.05 1.25
CA ALA A 109 -6.92 9.19 2.08
C ALA A 109 -6.91 8.18 3.24
N ASN A 110 -8.05 7.99 3.92
CA ASN A 110 -8.14 7.01 5.01
C ASN A 110 -8.00 5.57 4.50
N ALA A 111 -8.58 5.25 3.34
CA ALA A 111 -8.44 3.93 2.72
C ALA A 111 -6.98 3.67 2.31
N LEU A 112 -6.31 4.64 1.69
CA LEU A 112 -4.91 4.54 1.31
C LEU A 112 -3.99 4.38 2.52
N GLU A 113 -4.26 5.08 3.63
CA GLU A 113 -3.51 4.91 4.88
C GLU A 113 -3.67 3.50 5.44
N ALA A 114 -4.91 3.00 5.54
CA ALA A 114 -5.21 1.66 6.02
C ALA A 114 -4.57 0.57 5.14
N LEU A 115 -4.61 0.74 3.81
CA LEU A 115 -3.95 -0.18 2.87
C LEU A 115 -2.42 -0.09 2.99
N SER A 116 -1.85 1.11 3.13
CA SER A 116 -0.40 1.29 3.25
C SER A 116 0.19 0.62 4.50
N ALA A 117 -0.60 0.45 5.57
CA ALA A 117 -0.18 -0.28 6.77
C ALA A 117 0.08 -1.78 6.53
N HIS A 118 -0.45 -2.33 5.43
CA HIS A 118 -0.28 -3.73 5.02
C HIS A 118 0.63 -3.87 3.79
N ALA A 119 1.15 -2.76 3.26
CA ALA A 119 2.14 -2.78 2.17
C ALA A 119 3.55 -3.04 2.74
N ASP A 120 4.48 -3.42 1.88
CA ASP A 120 5.89 -3.45 2.26
C ASP A 120 6.40 -2.04 2.61
N ALA A 121 7.48 -1.99 3.39
CA ALA A 121 8.01 -0.74 3.93
C ALA A 121 8.35 0.28 2.83
N GLU A 122 8.86 -0.16 1.68
CA GLU A 122 9.23 0.74 0.58
C GLU A 122 8.01 1.49 0.04
N HIS A 123 6.93 0.78 -0.26
CA HIS A 123 5.72 1.40 -0.80
C HIS A 123 4.98 2.22 0.26
N ALA A 124 4.97 1.77 1.52
CA ALA A 124 4.40 2.54 2.63
C ALA A 124 5.12 3.89 2.81
N GLU A 125 6.46 3.93 2.74
CA GLU A 125 7.25 5.16 2.77
C GLU A 125 6.93 6.10 1.60
N LYS A 126 6.75 5.55 0.39
CA LYS A 126 6.38 6.33 -0.81
C LYS A 126 4.97 6.95 -0.71
N ILE A 127 4.02 6.25 -0.10
CA ILE A 127 2.62 6.72 0.03
C ILE A 127 2.48 7.76 1.15
N ARG A 128 3.25 7.62 2.24
CA ARG A 128 3.16 8.50 3.42
C ARG A 128 3.14 10.00 3.10
N PRO A 129 4.04 10.57 2.27
CA PRO A 129 4.02 12.00 1.96
C PRO A 129 2.81 12.44 1.11
N ILE A 130 2.14 11.51 0.41
CA ILE A 130 0.98 11.80 -0.45
C ILE A 130 -0.30 12.00 0.38
N LEU A 131 -0.43 11.28 1.51
CA LEU A 131 -1.64 11.32 2.35
C LEU A 131 -1.95 12.73 2.88
N PRO A 132 -0.98 13.51 3.41
CA PRO A 132 -1.21 14.91 3.76
C PRO A 132 -1.66 15.78 2.60
N GLU A 133 -1.16 15.57 1.38
CA GLU A 133 -1.59 16.36 0.21
C GLU A 133 -3.09 16.18 -0.05
N ILE A 134 -3.55 14.93 -0.07
CA ILE A 134 -4.98 14.61 -0.28
C ILE A 134 -5.81 15.17 0.88
N ARG A 135 -5.32 15.05 2.12
CA ARG A 135 -6.02 15.51 3.33
C ARG A 135 -6.17 17.02 3.39
N ASN A 136 -5.11 17.77 3.06
CA ASN A 136 -5.14 19.23 3.00
C ASN A 136 -6.22 19.70 2.02
N LEU A 137 -6.34 19.03 0.89
CA LEU A 137 -7.39 19.32 -0.09
C LEU A 137 -8.78 18.96 0.42
N SER A 138 -8.91 17.92 1.23
CA SER A 138 -10.19 17.61 1.88
C SER A 138 -10.54 18.58 3.04
N ALA A 139 -9.58 19.32 3.59
CA ALA A 139 -9.75 20.14 4.80
C ALA A 139 -10.15 21.60 4.55
N VAL A 140 -10.07 22.11 3.30
CA VAL A 140 -10.44 23.51 2.92
C VAL A 140 -11.83 23.67 2.30
#